data_AF-A0A2G7H2N5-F1
#
_entry.id   AF-A0A2G7H2N5-F1
#
_cell.length_a   1.000
_cell.length_b   1.000
_cell.length_c   1.000
_cell.angle_alpha   90.00
_cell.angle_beta   90.00
_cell.angle_gamma   90.00
#
_symmetry.space_group_name_H-M   'P 1'
#
loop_
_entity.id
_entity.type
_entity.pdbx_description
1 polymer ?
#
loop_
_entity_poly.entity_id
_entity_poly.type
_entity_poly.pdbx_seq_one_letter_code
_entity_poly.pdbx_strand_id
1 'polypeptide(L)'
;MVEAHIRYDRYRYTIGPKVFKETPMPGSGLLYDLGPHLLDMVFALFGEPLSWTKTLGYYRPGTQVDDYAYLHLKYRKTSRYLLHEYALVVEQQPAFVINGTKGSYFKHRSDIQETQLLKI
;
A
#
# COMPACT_ATOMS: atom_id res chain seq x y z
N MET A 1 6.14 -5.41 -19.23
CA MET A 1 6.15 -4.51 -18.06
C MET A 1 7.58 -4.37 -17.59
N VAL A 2 8.00 -3.19 -17.15
CA VAL A 2 9.33 -2.88 -16.61
C VAL A 2 9.25 -2.79 -15.08
N GLU A 3 8.26 -2.05 -14.57
CA GLU A 3 7.99 -1.90 -13.14
C GLU A 3 6.52 -1.57 -12.84
N ALA A 4 6.12 -1.76 -11.59
CA ALA A 4 4.81 -1.34 -11.09
C ALA A 4 4.89 -0.82 -9.65
N HIS A 5 4.30 0.34 -9.40
CA HIS A 5 4.17 0.93 -8.07
C HIS A 5 2.70 0.94 -7.71
N ILE A 6 2.38 0.34 -6.56
CA ILE A 6 1.03 0.18 -6.08
C ILE A 6 0.96 0.75 -4.66
N ARG A 7 0.11 1.75 -4.48
CA ARG A 7 0.08 2.54 -3.25
C ARG A 7 -1.29 2.46 -2.58
N TYR A 8 -1.26 2.46 -1.25
CA TYR A 8 -2.41 2.68 -0.39
C TYR A 8 -2.04 3.74 0.64
N ASP A 9 -1.86 4.94 0.12
CA ASP A 9 -1.48 6.11 0.89
C ASP A 9 -2.70 6.71 1.60
N ARG A 10 -2.50 7.21 2.83
CA ARG A 10 -3.49 7.99 3.57
C ARG A 10 -2.79 9.11 4.33
N TYR A 11 -3.54 10.15 4.71
CA TYR A 11 -3.05 11.16 5.64
C TYR A 11 -3.76 11.04 6.97
N ARG A 12 -2.99 10.77 8.03
CA ARG A 12 -3.44 10.75 9.41
C ARG A 12 -2.27 11.04 10.33
N TYR A 13 -2.12 12.30 10.75
CA TYR A 13 -1.04 12.70 11.65
C TYR A 13 -1.20 12.17 13.08
N THR A 14 -2.44 12.13 13.59
CA THR A 14 -2.72 11.74 14.98
C THR A 14 -3.05 10.25 15.12
N ILE A 15 -2.75 9.70 16.30
CA ILE A 15 -3.12 8.33 16.66
C ILE A 15 -4.64 8.20 16.67
N GLY A 16 -5.14 7.11 16.08
CA GLY A 16 -6.57 6.91 15.93
C GLY A 16 -7.31 6.50 17.19
N PRO A 17 -8.64 6.70 17.22
CA PRO A 17 -9.46 6.34 18.37
C PRO A 17 -9.67 4.82 18.51
N LYS A 18 -9.38 4.04 17.46
CA LYS A 18 -9.48 2.58 17.47
C LYS A 18 -8.24 1.99 18.12
N VAL A 19 -8.25 1.88 19.45
CA VAL A 19 -7.10 1.41 20.27
C VAL A 19 -6.47 0.13 19.74
N PHE A 20 -7.28 -0.84 19.31
CA PHE A 20 -6.79 -2.12 18.79
C PHE A 20 -5.95 -2.00 17.51
N LYS A 21 -6.10 -0.93 16.72
CA LYS A 21 -5.29 -0.67 15.51
C LYS A 21 -3.97 0.03 15.82
N GLU A 22 -3.87 0.65 16.99
CA GLU A 22 -2.75 1.53 17.37
C GLU A 22 -1.90 0.92 18.51
N THR A 23 -2.31 -0.25 19.02
CA THR A 23 -1.61 -0.99 20.09
C THR A 23 -0.87 -2.17 19.48
N PRO A 24 0.39 -2.44 19.88
CA PRO A 24 1.18 -3.55 19.35
C PRO A 24 0.63 -4.90 19.82
N MET A 25 -0.18 -5.51 18.96
CA MET A 25 -0.77 -6.84 19.12
C MET A 25 -0.50 -7.67 17.86
N PRO A 26 -0.63 -9.00 17.92
CA PRO A 26 -0.57 -9.82 16.71
C PRO A 26 -1.56 -9.30 15.64
N GLY A 27 -1.05 -8.98 14.45
CA GLY A 27 -1.87 -8.43 13.36
C GLY A 27 -2.17 -6.91 13.45
N SER A 28 -1.55 -6.18 14.38
CA SER A 28 -1.63 -4.71 14.42
C SER A 28 -0.63 -4.04 13.48
N GLY A 29 -0.86 -2.77 13.16
CA GLY A 29 0.01 -1.97 12.30
C GLY A 29 -0.49 -1.84 10.87
N LEU A 30 0.07 -0.88 10.15
CA LEU A 30 -0.37 -0.51 8.81
C LEU A 30 -0.22 -1.67 7.83
N LEU A 31 0.93 -2.37 7.87
CA LEU A 31 1.20 -3.51 7.01
C LEU A 31 0.16 -4.62 7.17
N TYR A 32 -0.31 -4.89 8.39
CA TYR A 32 -1.34 -5.90 8.61
C TYR A 32 -2.75 -5.41 8.27
N ASP A 33 -3.02 -4.11 8.44
CA ASP A 33 -4.31 -3.49 8.11
C ASP A 33 -4.53 -3.43 6.59
N LEU A 34 -3.50 -3.11 5.81
CA LEU A 34 -3.63 -2.81 4.38
C LEU A 34 -2.85 -3.77 3.46
N GLY A 35 -1.74 -4.33 3.94
CA GLY A 35 -0.84 -5.16 3.15
C GLY A 35 -1.51 -6.37 2.51
N PRO A 36 -2.38 -7.13 3.21
CA PRO A 36 -3.10 -8.25 2.60
C PRO A 36 -3.91 -7.86 1.37
N HIS A 37 -4.58 -6.70 1.38
CA HIS A 37 -5.40 -6.25 0.24
C HIS A 37 -4.56 -6.00 -1.00
N LEU A 38 -3.37 -5.42 -0.82
CA LEU A 38 -2.50 -5.13 -1.95
C LEU A 38 -1.73 -6.38 -2.40
N LEU A 39 -1.28 -7.23 -1.48
CA LEU A 39 -0.57 -8.48 -1.80
C LEU A 39 -1.47 -9.46 -2.55
N ASP A 40 -2.74 -9.60 -2.14
CA ASP A 40 -3.73 -10.43 -2.83
C ASP A 40 -3.85 -10.01 -4.31
N MET A 41 -4.06 -8.72 -4.55
CA MET A 41 -4.14 -8.16 -5.90
C MET A 41 -2.84 -8.35 -6.69
N VAL A 42 -1.67 -8.14 -6.06
CA VAL A 42 -0.37 -8.32 -6.71
C VAL A 42 -0.16 -9.79 -7.10
N PHE A 43 -0.52 -10.74 -6.25
CA PHE A 43 -0.40 -12.16 -6.54
C PHE A 43 -1.40 -12.60 -7.62
N ALA A 44 -2.63 -12.06 -7.61
CA ALA A 44 -3.60 -12.31 -8.66
C ALA A 44 -3.13 -11.82 -10.04
N LEU A 45 -2.43 -10.67 -10.09
CA LEU A 45 -1.96 -10.08 -11.35
C LEU A 45 -0.62 -10.65 -11.84
N PHE A 46 0.29 -10.99 -10.93
CA PHE A 46 1.70 -11.25 -11.26
C PHE A 46 2.20 -12.62 -10.79
N GLY A 47 1.40 -13.34 -10.00
CA GLY A 47 1.78 -14.61 -9.38
C GLY A 47 2.75 -14.42 -8.21
N GLU A 48 3.37 -15.52 -7.81
CA GLU A 48 4.31 -15.56 -6.69
C GLU A 48 5.66 -14.89 -7.05
N PRO A 49 6.20 -14.00 -6.20
CA PRO A 49 7.51 -13.41 -6.40
C PRO A 49 8.62 -14.44 -6.16
N LEU A 50 9.79 -14.23 -6.79
CA LEU A 50 11.00 -15.01 -6.50
C LEU A 50 11.57 -14.73 -5.12
N SER A 51 11.48 -13.48 -4.70
CA SER A 51 12.00 -13.00 -3.43
C SER A 51 11.35 -11.67 -3.09
N TRP A 52 11.43 -11.28 -1.82
CA TRP A 52 10.89 -10.01 -1.36
C TRP A 52 11.67 -9.47 -0.18
N THR A 53 11.57 -8.16 0.02
CA THR A 53 12.08 -7.47 1.22
C THR A 53 11.01 -6.52 1.73
N LYS A 54 10.97 -6.28 3.04
CA LYS A 54 10.12 -5.26 3.63
C LYS A 54 10.92 -4.25 4.45
N THR A 55 10.44 -3.03 4.48
CA THR A 55 10.90 -1.96 5.36
C THR A 55 9.67 -1.39 6.06
N LEU A 56 9.74 -1.32 7.39
CA LEU A 56 8.70 -0.71 8.22
C LEU A 56 9.21 0.61 8.79
N GLY A 57 8.29 1.51 9.10
CA GLY A 57 8.59 2.80 9.70
C GLY A 57 7.51 3.22 10.70
N TYR A 58 7.92 4.13 11.59
CA TYR A 58 7.16 4.59 12.75
C TYR A 58 7.35 6.12 12.84
N TYR A 59 6.52 6.87 12.13
CA TYR A 59 6.77 8.28 11.86
C TYR A 59 5.76 9.23 12.51
N ARG A 60 4.54 8.78 12.82
CA ARG A 60 3.58 9.58 13.58
C ARG A 60 4.06 9.70 15.03
N PRO A 61 4.03 10.91 15.63
CA PRO A 61 4.40 11.08 17.03
C PRO A 61 3.59 10.16 17.95
N GLY A 62 4.30 9.36 18.77
CA GLY A 62 3.69 8.45 19.73
C GLY A 62 3.09 7.16 19.16
N THR A 63 3.31 6.86 17.86
CA THR A 63 2.89 5.56 17.30
C THR A 63 3.60 4.40 18.00
N GLN A 64 2.86 3.33 18.27
CA GLN A 64 3.39 2.09 18.84
C GLN A 64 3.39 0.94 17.82
N VAL A 65 2.88 1.19 16.62
CA VAL A 65 2.76 0.25 15.51
C VAL A 65 3.33 0.87 14.24
N ASP A 66 3.66 0.05 13.24
CA ASP A 66 4.14 0.58 11.97
C ASP A 66 3.05 1.43 11.32
N ASP A 67 3.45 2.58 10.81
CA ASP A 67 2.61 3.51 10.06
C ASP A 67 3.21 3.90 8.70
N TYR A 68 4.25 3.15 8.34
CA TYR A 68 4.84 3.07 7.03
C TYR A 68 5.22 1.62 6.74
N ALA A 69 4.83 1.13 5.57
CA ALA A 69 5.28 -0.14 5.06
C ALA A 69 5.69 -0.01 3.60
N TYR A 70 6.87 -0.55 3.30
CA TYR A 70 7.41 -0.65 1.96
C TYR A 70 7.76 -2.10 1.66
N LEU A 71 7.12 -2.68 0.67
CA LEU A 71 7.44 -4.03 0.20
C LEU A 71 8.01 -3.95 -1.20
N HIS A 72 9.12 -4.65 -1.40
CA HIS A 72 9.77 -4.77 -2.68
C HIS A 72 9.79 -6.23 -3.10
N LEU A 73 9.04 -6.53 -4.17
CA LEU A 73 8.89 -7.89 -4.68
C LEU A 73 9.65 -8.04 -6.00
N LYS A 74 10.40 -9.14 -6.12
CA LYS A 74 11.25 -9.44 -7.29
C LYS A 74 10.66 -10.58 -8.11
N TYR A 75 10.62 -10.39 -9.43
CA TYR A 75 10.09 -11.37 -10.40
C TYR A 75 11.10 -11.60 -11.53
N ARG A 76 10.95 -12.70 -12.29
CA ARG A 76 11.94 -13.12 -13.32
C ARG A 76 12.10 -12.14 -14.49
N LYS A 77 11.01 -11.50 -14.93
CA LYS A 77 10.96 -10.69 -16.18
C LYS A 77 10.54 -9.23 -15.96
N THR A 78 10.29 -8.84 -14.72
CA THR A 78 9.80 -7.52 -14.31
C THR A 78 10.53 -7.09 -13.06
N SER A 79 10.99 -5.85 -13.01
CA SER A 79 11.61 -5.31 -11.81
C SER A 79 10.56 -4.60 -10.98
N ARG A 80 10.45 -5.02 -9.71
CA ARG A 80 9.93 -4.23 -8.58
C ARG A 80 8.43 -3.97 -8.60
N TYR A 81 7.73 -4.68 -7.72
CA TYR A 81 6.44 -4.20 -7.21
C TYR A 81 6.70 -3.50 -5.89
N LEU A 82 6.26 -2.26 -5.82
CA LEU A 82 6.38 -1.38 -4.67
C LEU A 82 5.02 -1.31 -4.01
N LEU A 83 4.91 -1.87 -2.82
CA LEU A 83 3.78 -1.63 -1.94
C LEU A 83 4.14 -0.42 -1.09
N HIS A 84 3.46 0.71 -1.27
CA HIS A 84 3.61 1.85 -0.36
C HIS A 84 2.36 1.96 0.48
N GLU A 85 2.54 1.90 1.77
CA GLU A 85 1.50 2.25 2.72
C GLU A 85 2.13 3.29 3.62
N TYR A 86 1.62 4.51 3.58
CA TYR A 86 2.14 5.55 4.44
C TYR A 86 0.99 6.38 4.98
N ALA A 87 1.01 6.60 6.29
CA ALA A 87 0.00 7.37 6.99
C ALA A 87 0.24 8.89 6.92
N LEU A 88 1.34 9.37 6.33
CA LEU A 88 1.68 10.80 6.27
C LEU A 88 1.88 11.31 4.83
N VAL A 89 1.11 10.79 3.87
CA VAL A 89 1.08 11.34 2.50
C VAL A 89 -0.05 12.35 2.39
N VAL A 90 0.29 13.64 2.45
CA VAL A 90 -0.69 14.75 2.36
C VAL A 90 -1.34 14.79 0.98
N GLU A 91 -0.53 14.74 -0.08
CA GLU A 91 -1.01 14.79 -1.45
C GLU A 91 -1.02 13.38 -2.05
N GLN A 92 -2.22 12.86 -2.31
CA GLN A 92 -2.40 11.52 -2.85
C GLN A 92 -1.70 11.36 -4.20
N GLN A 93 -0.79 10.40 -4.25
CA GLN A 93 -0.12 9.99 -5.48
C GLN A 93 -1.00 9.00 -6.26
N PRO A 94 -0.77 8.80 -7.57
CA PRO A 94 -1.42 7.73 -8.32
C PRO A 94 -1.25 6.38 -7.60
N ALA A 95 -2.38 5.71 -7.33
CA ALA A 95 -2.39 4.45 -6.62
C ALA A 95 -1.78 3.31 -7.44
N PHE A 96 -1.84 3.42 -8.76
CA PHE A 96 -1.23 2.49 -9.69
C PHE A 96 -0.39 3.27 -10.68
N VAL A 97 0.91 2.96 -10.72
CA VAL A 97 1.83 3.41 -11.76
C VAL A 97 2.45 2.17 -12.36
N ILE A 98 2.17 1.89 -13.63
CA ILE A 98 2.69 0.72 -14.33
C ILE A 98 3.45 1.19 -15.56
N ASN A 99 4.73 0.87 -15.62
CA ASN A 99 5.60 1.26 -16.72
C ASN A 99 5.93 0.04 -17.57
N GLY A 100 5.79 0.16 -18.89
CA GLY A 100 6.15 -0.85 -19.87
C GLY A 100 7.10 -0.28 -20.92
N THR A 101 7.59 -1.15 -21.81
CA THR A 101 8.48 -0.74 -22.90
C THR A 101 7.78 0.06 -24.00
N LYS A 102 6.45 0.09 -24.01
CA LYS A 102 5.62 0.76 -25.02
C LYS A 102 4.75 1.89 -24.46
N GLY A 103 4.91 2.24 -23.18
CA GLY A 103 4.12 3.27 -22.53
C GLY A 103 3.89 3.00 -21.05
N SER A 104 3.12 3.90 -20.43
CA SER A 104 2.85 3.93 -19.00
C SER A 104 1.35 4.04 -18.73
N TYR A 105 0.92 3.45 -17.62
CA TYR A 105 -0.43 3.52 -17.11
C TYR A 105 -0.44 4.13 -15.71
N PHE A 106 -1.34 5.09 -15.50
CA PHE A 106 -1.53 5.78 -14.23
C PHE A 106 -3.00 5.70 -13.85
N LYS A 107 -3.28 5.30 -12.61
CA LYS A 107 -4.63 5.30 -12.05
C LYS A 107 -4.61 5.80 -10.61
N HIS A 108 -5.41 6.80 -10.32
CA HIS A 108 -5.68 7.24 -8.95
C HIS A 108 -6.61 6.25 -8.24
N ARG A 109 -6.51 6.14 -6.91
CA ARG A 109 -7.48 5.39 -6.10
C ARG A 109 -8.80 6.16 -6.12
N SER A 110 -9.66 5.85 -7.09
CA SER A 110 -10.95 6.52 -7.24
C SER A 110 -11.91 5.99 -6.18
N ASP A 111 -12.41 6.88 -5.33
CA ASP A 111 -13.57 6.66 -4.46
C ASP A 111 -14.89 6.76 -5.27
N ILE A 112 -14.97 6.00 -6.36
CA ILE A 112 -16.26 5.84 -7.06
C ILE A 112 -17.13 4.84 -6.32
N GLN A 113 -16.53 3.87 -5.62
CA GLN A 113 -17.30 2.81 -4.96
C GLN A 113 -18.07 3.32 -3.74
N GLU A 114 -17.48 4.08 -2.79
CA GLU A 114 -18.28 4.59 -1.67
C GLU A 114 -19.27 5.65 -2.14
N THR A 115 -18.86 6.51 -3.07
CA THR A 115 -19.78 7.46 -3.72
C THR A 115 -20.96 6.77 -4.41
N GLN A 116 -20.76 5.57 -4.98
CA GLN A 116 -21.82 4.77 -5.59
C GLN A 116 -22.70 4.07 -4.54
N LEU A 117 -22.12 3.61 -3.42
CA LEU A 117 -22.86 2.96 -2.33
C LEU A 117 -23.78 3.95 -1.58
N LEU A 118 -23.42 5.23 -1.51
CA LEU A 118 -24.27 6.29 -0.93
C LEU A 118 -25.45 6.71 -1.83
N LYS A 119 -25.51 6.21 -3.07
CA LYS A 119 -26.57 6.52 -4.04
C LYS A 119 -27.62 5.40 -4.16
N ILE A 120 -27.53 4.36 -3.35
CA ILE A 120 -28.48 3.26 -3.22
C ILE A 120 -29.35 3.53 -2.00
#